data_AF-A0A927YV17-F1
#
_entry.id   AF-A0A927YV17-F1
#
_cell.length_a   1.000
_cell.length_b   1.000
_cell.length_c   1.000
_cell.angle_alpha   90.00
_cell.angle_beta   90.00
_cell.angle_gamma   90.00
#
_symmetry.space_group_name_H-M   'P 1'
#
loop_
_entity.id
_entity.type
_entity.pdbx_description
1 polymer ?
#
loop_
_entity_poly.entity_id
_entity_poly.type
_entity_poly.pdbx_seq_one_letter_code
_entity_poly.pdbx_strand_id
1 'polypeptide(L)'
;MKEQLIDSCMAVLVALIAASVVMIVHELSKALAYKCYIHIYNKKYDKMVICPDILKLHRYIDPVGLILAITNYGLFSKQYPFIIKSKKASFLIGIIGYISLGIVLVLAIFGYKTYFSHDITLGKDQMLQYYLIKACKYFLEYVAYFSIMLLMANLYPIATFDISLIIASISPFAYVKIRKFDLFYKLVFLLLVSIGVFFTAGIYLTSKCLGF
;
A
#
# COMPACT_ATOMS: atom_id res chain seq x y z
N MET A 1 22.49 23.81 8.45
CA MET A 1 22.43 22.63 9.35
C MET A 1 21.07 22.47 10.04
N LYS A 2 20.55 23.46 10.78
CA LYS A 2 19.22 23.36 11.43
C LYS A 2 18.05 23.20 10.43
N GLU A 3 18.01 23.96 9.35
CA GLU A 3 16.93 23.86 8.34
C GLU A 3 16.91 22.49 7.64
N GLN A 4 18.09 21.97 7.27
CA GLN A 4 18.22 20.65 6.64
C GLN A 4 17.75 19.52 7.57
N LEU A 5 18.02 19.62 8.87
CA LEU A 5 17.53 18.67 9.86
C LEU A 5 16.00 18.70 9.97
N ILE A 6 15.40 19.89 10.00
CA ILE A 6 13.93 20.06 10.04
C ILE A 6 13.28 19.44 8.81
N ASP A 7 13.86 19.69 7.63
CA ASP A 7 13.38 19.12 6.36
C ASP A 7 13.44 17.60 6.34
N SER A 8 14.55 17.00 6.79
CA SER A 8 14.70 15.54 6.87
C SER A 8 13.71 14.93 7.87
N CYS A 9 13.54 15.52 9.06
CA CYS A 9 12.57 15.04 10.04
C CYS A 9 11.13 15.11 9.52
N MET A 10 10.78 16.20 8.84
CA MET A 10 9.47 16.36 8.21
C MET A 10 9.25 15.30 7.12
N ALA A 11 10.23 15.08 6.24
CA ALA A 11 10.13 14.07 5.20
C ALA A 11 9.88 12.67 5.78
N VAL A 12 10.61 12.28 6.83
CA VAL A 12 10.43 10.98 7.50
C VAL A 12 9.05 10.86 8.16
N LEU A 13 8.61 11.90 8.88
CA LEU A 13 7.28 11.90 9.51
C LEU A 13 6.17 11.80 8.47
N VAL A 14 6.26 12.57 7.39
CA VAL A 14 5.27 12.56 6.32
C VAL A 14 5.28 11.21 5.57
N ALA A 15 6.45 10.62 5.34
CA ALA A 15 6.57 9.29 4.74
C ALA A 15 5.90 8.21 5.61
N LEU A 16 6.11 8.24 6.94
CA LEU A 16 5.46 7.34 7.88
C LEU A 16 3.93 7.44 7.83
N ILE A 17 3.41 8.67 7.80
CA ILE A 17 1.97 8.92 7.70
C ILE A 17 1.44 8.42 6.36
N ALA A 18 2.11 8.74 5.25
CA ALA A 18 1.72 8.30 3.91
C ALA A 18 1.70 6.76 3.79
N ALA A 19 2.76 6.08 4.26
CA ALA A 19 2.84 4.62 4.26
C ALA A 19 1.71 3.99 5.08
N SER A 20 1.42 4.55 6.26
CA SER A 20 0.32 4.10 7.12
C SER A 20 -1.03 4.24 6.42
N VAL A 21 -1.29 5.40 5.79
CA VAL A 21 -2.53 5.65 5.04
C VAL A 21 -2.69 4.66 3.90
N VAL A 22 -1.64 4.44 3.10
CA VAL A 22 -1.69 3.51 1.96
C VAL A 22 -1.99 2.08 2.43
N MET A 23 -1.33 1.59 3.49
CA MET A 23 -1.60 0.27 4.07
C MET A 23 -3.02 0.15 4.61
N ILE A 24 -3.48 1.16 5.36
CA ILE A 24 -4.85 1.18 5.91
C ILE A 24 -5.87 1.11 4.79
N VAL A 25 -5.79 1.98 3.79
CA VAL A 25 -6.78 2.03 2.71
C VAL A 25 -6.79 0.71 1.93
N HIS A 26 -5.62 0.15 1.65
CA HIS A 26 -5.48 -1.12 0.95
C HIS A 26 -6.12 -2.28 1.71
N GLU A 27 -5.78 -2.49 2.98
CA GLU A 27 -6.30 -3.63 3.74
C GLU A 27 -7.74 -3.42 4.20
N LEU A 28 -8.13 -2.19 4.54
CA LEU A 28 -9.51 -1.86 4.93
C LEU A 28 -10.48 -2.08 3.76
N SER A 29 -10.09 -1.72 2.53
CA SER A 29 -10.94 -1.94 1.36
C SER A 29 -11.23 -3.43 1.13
N LYS A 30 -10.21 -4.29 1.30
CA LYS A 30 -10.33 -5.76 1.24
C LYS A 30 -11.21 -6.30 2.37
N ALA A 31 -11.05 -5.77 3.58
CA ALA A 31 -11.87 -6.14 4.74
C ALA A 31 -13.36 -5.83 4.52
N LEU A 32 -13.65 -4.63 4.02
CA LEU A 32 -15.01 -4.19 3.70
C LEU A 32 -15.61 -5.04 2.58
N ALA A 33 -14.85 -5.31 1.53
CA ALA A 33 -15.27 -6.16 0.42
C ALA A 33 -15.65 -7.57 0.87
N TYR A 34 -14.84 -8.18 1.72
CA TYR A 34 -15.12 -9.50 2.27
C TYR A 34 -16.40 -9.49 3.12
N LYS A 35 -16.58 -8.47 3.97
CA LYS A 35 -17.79 -8.30 4.78
C LYS A 35 -19.04 -8.16 3.90
N CYS A 36 -18.98 -7.29 2.90
CA CYS A 36 -20.07 -7.09 1.94
C CYS A 36 -20.40 -8.39 1.20
N TYR A 37 -19.39 -9.14 0.75
CA TYR A 37 -19.59 -10.42 0.08
C TYR A 37 -20.31 -11.43 0.96
N ILE A 38 -19.89 -11.60 2.22
CA ILE A 38 -20.55 -12.52 3.16
C ILE A 38 -22.00 -12.10 3.41
N HIS A 39 -22.22 -10.81 3.66
CA HIS A 39 -23.55 -10.29 3.94
C HIS A 39 -24.54 -10.55 2.79
N ILE A 40 -24.09 -10.36 1.54
CA ILE A 40 -24.93 -10.55 0.35
C ILE A 40 -25.14 -12.04 0.03
N TYR A 41 -24.09 -12.86 0.05
CA TYR A 41 -24.12 -14.21 -0.51
C TYR A 41 -24.19 -15.34 0.52
N ASN A 42 -23.99 -15.06 1.81
CA ASN A 42 -23.86 -16.10 2.83
C ASN A 42 -24.47 -15.67 4.18
N LYS A 43 -25.80 -15.47 4.20
CA LYS A 43 -26.60 -15.12 5.41
C LYS A 43 -26.42 -16.08 6.60
N LYS A 44 -25.90 -17.30 6.38
CA LYS A 44 -25.66 -18.31 7.44
C LYS A 44 -24.36 -18.11 8.24
N TYR A 45 -23.42 -17.30 7.77
CA TYR A 45 -22.10 -17.13 8.42
C TYR A 45 -21.99 -15.89 9.32
N ASP A 46 -23.10 -15.16 9.51
CA ASP A 46 -23.17 -13.91 10.28
C ASP A 46 -22.75 -14.05 11.76
N LYS A 47 -22.66 -15.28 12.28
CA LYS A 47 -22.27 -15.57 13.67
C LYS A 47 -20.87 -16.16 13.85
N MET A 48 -20.17 -16.55 12.78
CA MET A 48 -18.94 -17.36 12.90
C MET A 48 -17.68 -16.71 12.30
N VAL A 49 -17.80 -15.52 11.72
CA VAL A 49 -16.62 -14.72 11.38
C VAL A 49 -16.36 -13.76 12.53
N ILE A 50 -15.40 -14.13 13.37
CA ILE A 50 -14.71 -13.19 14.24
C ILE A 50 -14.02 -12.20 13.29
N CYS A 51 -14.75 -11.18 12.83
CA CYS A 51 -14.18 -9.97 12.26
C CYS A 51 -13.95 -9.08 13.47
N PRO A 52 -12.77 -9.13 14.12
CA PRO A 52 -12.56 -8.26 15.25
C PRO A 52 -12.58 -6.82 14.69
N ASP A 53 -13.17 -5.87 15.43
CA ASP A 53 -13.62 -4.56 14.91
C ASP A 53 -12.84 -4.04 13.68
N ILE A 54 -13.47 -4.07 12.51
CA ILE A 54 -12.91 -3.62 11.22
C ILE A 54 -12.49 -2.13 11.29
N LEU A 55 -13.03 -1.39 12.27
CA LEU A 55 -12.71 0.01 12.55
C LEU A 55 -11.40 0.22 13.33
N LYS A 56 -10.74 -0.85 13.81
CA LYS A 56 -9.44 -0.74 14.51
C LYS A 56 -8.30 -0.54 13.50
N LEU A 57 -8.15 0.71 13.05
CA LEU A 57 -7.22 1.10 11.98
C LEU A 57 -5.76 0.69 12.23
N HIS A 58 -5.31 0.72 13.48
CA HIS A 58 -3.95 0.31 13.87
C HIS A 58 -3.60 -1.13 13.49
N ARG A 59 -4.59 -2.00 13.27
CA ARG A 59 -4.37 -3.40 12.89
C ARG A 59 -3.98 -3.60 11.43
N TYR A 60 -4.23 -2.60 10.59
CA TYR A 60 -3.85 -2.63 9.17
C TYR A 60 -2.44 -2.11 8.92
N ILE A 61 -1.82 -1.50 9.93
CA ILE A 61 -0.45 -1.00 9.83
C ILE A 61 0.49 -2.15 10.16
N ASP A 62 1.33 -2.52 9.19
CA ASP A 62 2.41 -3.49 9.41
C ASP A 62 3.65 -2.76 9.93
N PRO A 63 4.14 -3.06 11.16
CA PRO A 63 5.37 -2.47 11.66
C PRO A 63 6.59 -2.81 10.80
N VAL A 64 6.64 -4.00 10.18
CA VAL A 64 7.73 -4.37 9.26
C VAL A 64 7.63 -3.55 7.97
N GLY A 65 6.39 -3.34 7.49
CA GLY A 65 6.10 -2.45 6.36
C GLY A 65 6.57 -1.02 6.61
N LEU A 66 6.33 -0.47 7.80
CA LEU A 66 6.80 0.86 8.17
C LEU A 66 8.33 0.95 8.26
N ILE A 67 9.00 -0.06 8.83
CA ILE A 67 10.47 -0.09 8.88
C ILE A 67 11.01 -0.04 7.46
N LEU A 68 10.49 -0.89 6.56
CA LEU A 68 10.93 -0.93 5.17
C LEU A 68 10.64 0.38 4.43
N ALA A 69 9.55 1.07 4.77
CA ALA A 69 9.20 2.36 4.20
C ALA A 69 10.20 3.47 4.57
N ILE A 70 10.79 3.40 5.78
CA ILE A 70 11.80 4.35 6.23
C ILE A 70 13.20 3.96 5.73
N THR A 71 13.55 2.66 5.78
CA THR A 71 14.94 2.23 5.55
C THR A 71 15.28 2.03 4.09
N ASN A 72 14.34 1.50 3.30
CA ASN A 72 14.56 1.12 1.90
C ASN A 72 13.51 1.72 0.96
N TYR A 73 12.62 2.57 1.50
CA TYR A 73 11.41 3.04 0.83
C TYR A 73 10.56 1.89 0.24
N GLY A 74 10.74 0.65 0.69
CA GLY A 74 9.88 -0.47 0.33
C GLY A 74 8.58 -0.43 1.12
N LEU A 75 7.45 -0.85 0.55
CA LEU A 75 6.21 -0.97 1.33
C LEU A 75 5.56 -2.34 1.20
N PHE A 76 5.24 -2.91 2.37
CA PHE A 76 4.50 -4.15 2.54
C PHE A 76 3.37 -3.92 3.51
N SER A 77 2.26 -4.62 3.31
CA SER A 77 1.17 -4.65 4.27
C SER A 77 0.94 -6.07 4.74
N LYS A 78 0.72 -6.21 6.05
CA LYS A 78 0.36 -7.48 6.65
C LYS A 78 -1.05 -7.84 6.25
N GLN A 79 -1.16 -9.09 5.81
CA GLN A 79 -2.40 -9.83 5.63
C GLN A 79 -3.42 -9.62 6.75
N TYR A 80 -4.53 -8.92 6.56
CA TYR A 80 -5.61 -9.06 7.53
C TYR A 80 -6.15 -10.52 7.46
N PRO A 81 -6.22 -11.24 8.59
CA PRO A 81 -6.43 -12.68 8.59
C PRO A 81 -7.90 -13.04 8.27
N PHE A 82 -8.25 -13.07 6.99
CA PHE A 82 -9.54 -13.59 6.53
C PHE A 82 -9.39 -15.04 6.02
N ILE A 83 -10.23 -15.96 6.52
CA ILE A 83 -10.27 -17.33 6.00
C ILE A 83 -11.21 -17.35 4.79
N ILE A 84 -10.63 -17.25 3.60
CA ILE A 84 -11.41 -17.24 2.36
C ILE A 84 -11.58 -18.68 1.86
N LYS A 85 -12.82 -19.19 1.92
CA LYS A 85 -13.17 -20.54 1.43
C LYS A 85 -13.73 -20.54 -0.01
N SER A 86 -14.21 -19.40 -0.49
CA SER A 86 -14.85 -19.26 -1.80
C SER A 86 -13.87 -18.74 -2.84
N LYS A 87 -13.76 -19.41 -3.99
CA LYS A 87 -12.98 -18.94 -5.15
C LYS A 87 -13.40 -17.53 -5.59
N LYS A 88 -14.73 -17.27 -5.63
CA LYS A 88 -15.27 -15.96 -6.03
C LYS A 88 -14.89 -14.85 -5.05
N ALA A 89 -14.89 -15.16 -3.74
CA ALA A 89 -14.46 -14.21 -2.73
C ALA A 89 -12.95 -13.92 -2.83
N SER A 90 -12.12 -14.95 -3.08
CA SER A 90 -10.66 -14.76 -3.29
C SER A 90 -10.37 -13.86 -4.48
N PHE A 91 -11.08 -14.08 -5.60
CA PHE A 91 -10.95 -13.23 -6.78
C PHE A 91 -11.33 -11.77 -6.48
N LEU A 92 -12.52 -11.57 -5.89
CA LEU A 92 -13.03 -10.24 -5.60
C LEU A 92 -12.11 -9.45 -4.66
N ILE A 93 -11.62 -10.09 -3.59
CA ILE A 93 -10.73 -9.45 -2.63
C ILE A 93 -9.40 -9.07 -3.28
N GLY A 94 -8.80 -9.98 -4.06
CA GLY A 94 -7.55 -9.70 -4.77
C GLY A 94 -7.69 -8.53 -5.74
N ILE A 95 -8.77 -8.51 -6.53
CA ILE A 95 -9.06 -7.40 -7.47
C ILE A 95 -9.30 -6.08 -6.72
N ILE A 96 -10.02 -6.10 -5.60
CA ILE A 96 -10.29 -4.89 -4.81
C ILE A 96 -9.02 -4.31 -4.20
N GLY A 97 -8.08 -5.16 -3.77
CA GLY A 97 -6.77 -4.69 -3.33
C GLY A 97 -6.06 -3.86 -4.40
N TYR A 98 -6.01 -4.35 -5.65
CA TYR A 98 -5.43 -3.60 -6.77
C TYR A 98 -6.21 -2.33 -7.11
N ILE A 99 -7.54 -2.41 -7.20
CA ILE A 99 -8.38 -1.25 -7.52
C ILE A 99 -8.22 -0.15 -6.46
N SER A 100 -8.20 -0.50 -5.17
CA SER A 100 -8.01 0.45 -4.08
C SER A 100 -6.70 1.22 -4.21
N LEU A 101 -5.60 0.52 -4.53
CA LEU A 101 -4.29 1.13 -4.70
C LEU A 101 -4.21 1.98 -5.95
N GLY A 102 -4.83 1.53 -7.05
CA GLY A 102 -4.95 2.30 -8.28
C GLY A 102 -5.70 3.62 -8.05
N ILE A 103 -6.82 3.59 -7.32
CA ILE A 103 -7.58 4.81 -6.98
C ILE A 103 -6.73 5.76 -6.13
N VAL A 104 -6.08 5.27 -5.08
CA VAL A 104 -5.21 6.10 -4.22
C VAL A 104 -4.07 6.73 -5.02
N LEU A 105 -3.44 5.96 -5.90
CA LEU A 105 -2.38 6.44 -6.80
C LEU A 105 -2.88 7.55 -7.72
N VAL A 106 -4.03 7.35 -8.39
CA VAL A 106 -4.61 8.34 -9.30
C VAL A 106 -4.97 9.62 -8.55
N LEU A 107 -5.57 9.52 -7.37
CA LEU A 107 -5.92 10.68 -6.54
C LEU A 107 -4.67 11.45 -6.08
N ALA A 108 -3.60 10.74 -5.71
CA ALA A 108 -2.35 11.37 -5.30
C ALA A 108 -1.67 12.11 -6.48
N ILE A 109 -1.61 11.49 -7.66
CA ILE A 109 -1.06 12.11 -8.87
C ILE A 109 -1.91 13.31 -9.29
N PHE A 110 -3.24 13.17 -9.28
CA PHE A 110 -4.15 14.25 -9.63
C PHE A 110 -3.98 15.43 -8.66
N GLY A 111 -4.02 15.18 -7.35
CA GLY A 111 -3.77 16.21 -6.33
C GLY A 111 -2.42 16.88 -6.49
N TYR A 112 -1.35 16.10 -6.75
CA TYR A 112 -0.02 16.66 -6.98
C TYR A 112 -0.02 17.59 -8.19
N LYS A 113 -0.56 17.12 -9.32
CA LYS A 113 -0.56 17.89 -10.56
C LYS A 113 -1.44 19.12 -10.51
N THR A 114 -2.57 19.08 -9.83
CA THR A 114 -3.47 20.24 -9.73
C THR A 114 -2.87 21.35 -8.87
N TYR A 115 -2.22 21.01 -7.75
CA TYR A 115 -1.80 22.00 -6.76
C TYR A 115 -0.32 22.35 -6.81
N PHE A 116 0.55 21.48 -7.35
CA PHE A 116 2.01 21.63 -7.26
C PHE A 116 2.74 21.58 -8.61
N SER A 117 2.02 21.53 -9.75
CA SER A 117 2.66 21.62 -11.09
C SER A 117 3.24 23.00 -11.40
N HIS A 118 2.80 24.04 -10.67
CA HIS A 118 3.35 25.38 -10.79
C HIS A 118 4.23 25.69 -9.58
N ASP A 119 5.39 26.30 -9.81
CA ASP A 119 6.31 26.70 -8.75
C ASP A 119 5.61 27.74 -7.85
N ILE A 120 5.14 27.28 -6.69
CA ILE A 120 4.60 28.19 -5.67
C ILE A 120 5.79 28.85 -4.97
N THR A 121 6.17 30.05 -5.43
CA THR A 121 7.12 30.90 -4.73
C THR A 121 6.45 31.55 -3.52
N LEU A 122 6.35 30.82 -2.41
CA LEU A 122 6.00 31.43 -1.12
C LEU A 122 7.23 32.14 -0.53
N GLY A 123 7.07 33.41 -0.18
CA GLY A 123 8.04 34.14 0.61
C GLY A 123 8.22 33.49 1.99
N LYS A 124 9.46 33.47 2.50
CA LYS A 124 9.80 32.89 3.82
C LYS A 124 9.15 33.60 5.01
N ASP A 125 8.50 34.75 4.79
CA ASP A 125 7.85 35.57 5.81
C ASP A 125 6.63 34.89 6.46
N GLN A 126 6.10 33.82 5.84
CA GLN A 126 5.03 32.99 6.40
C GLN A 126 5.52 31.54 6.60
N MET A 127 6.52 31.37 7.48
CA MET A 127 7.23 30.12 7.75
C MET A 127 6.29 28.91 7.99
N LEU A 128 5.21 29.07 8.76
CA LEU A 128 4.25 27.99 9.01
C LEU A 128 3.55 27.51 7.73
N GLN A 129 3.10 28.44 6.89
CA GLN A 129 2.41 28.10 5.65
C GLN A 129 3.35 27.42 4.66
N TYR A 130 4.59 27.89 4.58
CA TYR A 130 5.63 27.25 3.78
C TYR A 130 5.83 25.76 4.16
N TYR A 131 6.00 25.46 5.46
CA TYR A 131 6.19 24.08 5.91
C TYR A 131 4.93 23.21 5.71
N LEU A 132 3.74 23.76 5.89
CA LEU A 132 2.49 23.02 5.63
C LEU A 132 2.34 22.65 4.16
N ILE A 133 2.58 23.59 3.25
CA ILE A 133 2.49 23.36 1.80
C ILE A 133 3.55 22.35 1.36
N LYS A 134 4.77 22.46 1.90
CA LYS A 134 5.85 21.50 1.65
C LYS A 134 5.53 20.11 2.19
N ALA A 135 4.96 20.01 3.39
CA ALA A 135 4.50 18.74 3.95
C ALA A 135 3.39 18.10 3.11
N CYS A 136 2.42 18.89 2.62
CA CYS A 136 1.37 18.41 1.71
C CYS A 136 1.95 17.90 0.39
N LYS A 137 2.93 18.60 -0.18
CA LYS A 137 3.64 18.16 -1.38
C LYS A 137 4.31 16.80 -1.16
N TYR A 138 5.13 16.68 -0.12
CA TYR A 138 5.77 15.40 0.24
C TYR A 138 4.77 14.30 0.52
N PHE A 139 3.63 14.63 1.15
CA PHE A 139 2.60 13.65 1.45
C PHE A 139 2.06 13.00 0.17
N LEU A 140 1.71 13.82 -0.83
CA LEU A 140 1.19 13.31 -2.11
C LEU A 140 2.26 12.52 -2.89
N GLU A 141 3.51 12.98 -2.89
CA GLU A 141 4.64 12.27 -3.50
C GLU A 141 4.83 10.88 -2.85
N TYR A 142 4.86 10.82 -1.52
CA TYR A 142 5.02 9.56 -0.80
C TYR A 142 3.80 8.65 -0.94
N VAL A 143 2.56 9.18 -0.95
CA VAL A 143 1.37 8.35 -1.20
C VAL A 143 1.43 7.73 -2.60
N ALA A 144 1.79 8.49 -3.63
CA ALA A 144 1.95 7.96 -4.98
C ALA A 144 3.04 6.89 -5.04
N TYR A 145 4.21 7.20 -4.48
CA TYR A 145 5.35 6.29 -4.40
C TYR A 145 5.01 4.99 -3.68
N PHE A 146 4.47 5.06 -2.47
CA PHE A 146 4.13 3.88 -1.69
C PHE A 146 2.98 3.07 -2.30
N SER A 147 2.05 3.71 -3.00
CA SER A 147 1.01 3.00 -3.75
C SER A 147 1.60 2.18 -4.89
N ILE A 148 2.57 2.74 -5.66
CA ILE A 148 3.31 2.00 -6.69
C ILE A 148 4.08 0.84 -6.06
N MET A 149 4.77 1.07 -4.96
CA MET A 149 5.54 0.04 -4.27
C MET A 149 4.67 -1.11 -3.79
N LEU A 150 3.52 -0.81 -3.19
CA LEU A 150 2.60 -1.83 -2.69
C LEU A 150 1.86 -2.56 -3.83
N LEU A 151 1.64 -1.90 -4.98
CA LEU A 151 1.16 -2.56 -6.22
C LEU A 151 2.20 -3.55 -6.75
N MET A 152 3.45 -3.11 -6.89
CA MET A 152 4.55 -3.95 -7.36
C MET A 152 4.80 -5.14 -6.42
N ALA A 153 4.77 -4.90 -5.11
CA ALA A 153 4.87 -5.94 -4.10
C ALA A 153 3.78 -7.00 -4.31
N ASN A 154 2.52 -6.58 -4.43
CA ASN A 154 1.38 -7.49 -4.53
C ASN A 154 1.34 -8.31 -5.84
N LEU A 155 2.07 -7.91 -6.88
CA LEU A 155 2.25 -8.69 -8.12
C LEU A 155 3.15 -9.92 -7.93
N TYR A 156 3.92 -9.97 -6.85
CA TYR A 156 4.84 -11.08 -6.60
C TYR A 156 4.09 -12.32 -6.06
N PRO A 157 4.40 -13.54 -6.54
CA PRO A 157 3.64 -14.75 -6.20
C PRO A 157 3.98 -15.30 -4.80
N ILE A 158 3.77 -14.50 -3.75
CA ILE A 158 3.77 -14.97 -2.36
C ILE A 158 2.34 -15.34 -1.98
N ALA A 159 2.14 -16.45 -1.25
CA ALA A 159 0.80 -17.01 -1.02
C ALA A 159 -0.18 -16.03 -0.36
N THR A 160 0.34 -15.09 0.44
CA THR A 160 -0.45 -14.01 1.02
C THR A 160 -0.91 -13.02 -0.06
N PHE A 161 0.00 -12.46 -0.87
CA PHE A 161 -0.27 -11.32 -1.76
C PHE A 161 -1.46 -11.47 -2.72
N ASP A 162 -1.99 -10.32 -3.14
CA ASP A 162 -3.25 -10.25 -3.88
C ASP A 162 -3.22 -11.01 -5.21
N ILE A 163 -2.07 -11.08 -5.91
CA ILE A 163 -1.92 -11.93 -7.10
C ILE A 163 -2.20 -13.41 -6.79
N SER A 164 -1.79 -13.89 -5.62
CA SER A 164 -1.96 -15.27 -5.22
C SER A 164 -3.40 -15.57 -4.86
N LEU A 165 -4.16 -14.59 -4.36
CA LEU A 165 -5.62 -14.71 -4.18
C LEU A 165 -6.35 -14.84 -5.52
N ILE A 166 -5.92 -14.07 -6.52
CA ILE A 166 -6.45 -14.19 -7.89
C ILE A 166 -6.08 -15.56 -8.46
N ILE A 167 -4.83 -16.00 -8.34
CA ILE A 167 -4.39 -17.33 -8.82
C ILE A 167 -5.16 -18.44 -8.10
N ALA A 168 -5.39 -18.33 -6.78
CA ALA A 168 -6.18 -19.31 -6.03
C ALA A 168 -7.61 -19.47 -6.56
N SER A 169 -8.19 -18.37 -7.06
CA SER A 169 -9.53 -18.38 -7.63
C SER A 169 -9.58 -18.99 -9.04
N ILE A 170 -8.58 -18.72 -9.89
CA ILE A 170 -8.52 -19.18 -11.28
C ILE A 170 -8.01 -20.62 -11.34
N SER A 171 -6.87 -20.90 -10.70
CA SER A 171 -6.22 -22.21 -10.71
C SER A 171 -5.76 -22.59 -9.29
N PRO A 172 -6.59 -23.35 -8.55
CA PRO A 172 -6.23 -23.84 -7.22
C PRO A 172 -4.96 -24.70 -7.22
N PHE A 173 -4.71 -25.44 -8.31
CA PHE A 173 -3.50 -26.27 -8.44
C PHE A 173 -2.24 -25.42 -8.52
N ALA A 174 -2.27 -24.31 -9.27
CA ALA A 174 -1.16 -23.35 -9.32
C ALA A 174 -0.93 -22.70 -7.94
N TYR A 175 -2.00 -22.34 -7.23
CA TYR A 175 -1.89 -21.80 -5.87
C TYR A 175 -1.28 -22.79 -4.87
N VAL A 176 -1.61 -24.09 -4.96
CA VAL A 176 -0.95 -25.12 -4.14
C VAL A 176 0.55 -25.18 -4.42
N LYS A 177 0.99 -25.01 -5.67
CA LYS A 177 2.43 -24.93 -5.99
C LYS A 177 3.06 -23.70 -5.34
N ILE A 178 2.43 -22.53 -5.47
CA ILE A 178 2.89 -21.29 -4.82
C ILE A 178 3.06 -21.51 -3.32
N ARG A 179 2.05 -22.11 -2.67
CA ARG A 179 2.07 -22.39 -1.24
C ARG A 179 3.16 -23.39 -0.83
N LYS A 180 3.44 -24.41 -1.66
CA LYS A 180 4.53 -25.37 -1.40
C LYS A 180 5.91 -24.71 -1.43
N PHE A 181 6.11 -23.73 -2.30
CA PHE A 181 7.37 -22.99 -2.43
C PHE A 181 7.31 -21.58 -1.80
N ASP A 182 6.38 -21.32 -0.88
CA ASP A 182 6.13 -19.99 -0.33
C ASP A 182 7.37 -19.38 0.35
N LEU A 183 8.14 -20.19 1.08
CA LEU A 183 9.40 -19.74 1.69
C LEU A 183 10.42 -19.31 0.64
N PHE A 184 10.55 -20.07 -0.46
CA PHE A 184 11.46 -19.73 -1.54
C PHE A 184 11.06 -18.41 -2.20
N TYR A 185 9.77 -18.22 -2.51
CA TYR A 185 9.27 -16.95 -3.04
C TYR A 185 9.53 -15.78 -2.09
N LYS A 186 9.29 -15.94 -0.79
CA LYS A 186 9.60 -14.91 0.22
C LYS A 186 11.08 -14.57 0.31
N LEU A 187 11.97 -15.56 0.18
CA LEU A 187 13.42 -15.33 0.20
C LEU A 187 13.90 -14.55 -1.03
N VAL A 188 13.46 -14.97 -2.22
CA VAL A 188 13.79 -14.24 -3.46
C VAL A 188 13.20 -12.83 -3.42
N PHE A 189 11.98 -12.70 -2.90
CA PHE A 189 11.34 -11.42 -2.71
C PHE A 189 12.16 -10.50 -1.80
N LEU A 190 12.59 -10.99 -0.64
CA LEU A 190 13.41 -10.24 0.31
C LEU A 190 14.75 -9.84 -0.33
N LEU A 191 15.38 -10.73 -1.10
CA LEU A 191 16.61 -10.43 -1.83
C LEU A 191 16.40 -9.29 -2.85
N LEU A 192 15.30 -9.29 -3.61
CA LEU A 192 14.97 -8.22 -4.55
C LEU A 192 14.75 -6.87 -3.85
N VAL A 193 14.14 -6.89 -2.66
CA VAL A 193 14.00 -5.70 -1.82
C VAL A 193 15.37 -5.23 -1.32
N SER A 194 16.22 -6.13 -0.84
CA SER A 194 17.55 -5.82 -0.32
C SER A 194 18.51 -5.26 -1.38
N ILE A 195 18.42 -5.72 -2.62
CA ILE A 195 19.23 -5.20 -3.74
C ILE A 195 18.67 -3.86 -4.27
N GLY A 196 17.50 -3.43 -3.81
CA GLY A 196 16.92 -2.14 -4.18
C GLY A 196 16.21 -2.15 -5.53
N VAL A 197 15.80 -3.32 -6.04
CA VAL A 197 15.05 -3.43 -7.30
C VAL A 197 13.72 -2.68 -7.19
N PHE A 198 12.98 -2.94 -6.12
CA PHE A 198 11.72 -2.26 -5.85
C PHE A 198 11.95 -0.75 -5.67
N PHE A 199 12.97 -0.37 -4.90
CA PHE A 199 13.30 1.03 -4.65
C PHE A 199 13.52 1.82 -5.95
N THR A 200 14.38 1.30 -6.81
CA THR A 200 14.76 1.91 -8.08
C THR A 200 13.56 2.02 -9.03
N ALA A 201 12.79 0.93 -9.14
CA ALA A 201 11.60 0.92 -9.98
C ALA A 201 10.51 1.86 -9.45
N GLY A 202 10.31 1.92 -8.13
CA GLY A 202 9.38 2.84 -7.49
C GLY A 202 9.72 4.29 -7.80
N ILE A 203 10.98 4.70 -7.62
CA ILE A 203 11.43 6.07 -7.92
C ILE A 203 11.16 6.39 -9.38
N TYR A 204 11.61 5.52 -10.29
CA TYR A 204 11.45 5.72 -11.72
C TYR A 204 9.98 5.89 -12.12
N LEU A 205 9.09 5.01 -11.64
CA LEU A 205 7.67 5.06 -11.96
C LEU A 205 7.00 6.30 -11.35
N THR A 206 7.32 6.65 -10.11
CA THR A 206 6.77 7.85 -9.46
C THR A 206 7.19 9.12 -10.19
N SER A 207 8.46 9.25 -10.57
CA SER A 207 8.97 10.42 -11.29
C SER A 207 8.23 10.57 -12.64
N LYS A 208 8.08 9.46 -13.38
CA LYS A 208 7.31 9.44 -14.64
C LYS A 208 5.84 9.81 -14.45
N CYS A 209 5.21 9.34 -13.38
CA CYS A 209 3.81 9.67 -13.08
C CYS A 209 3.61 11.14 -12.72
N LEU A 210 4.52 11.71 -11.91
CA LEU A 210 4.42 13.07 -11.41
C LEU A 210 4.97 14.13 -12.38
N GLY A 211 5.83 13.74 -13.32
CA GLY A 211 6.27 14.58 -14.45
C GLY A 211 7.61 15.29 -14.24
N PHE A 212 8.52 14.70 -13.47
CA PHE A 212 9.89 15.20 -13.26
C PHE A 212 10.93 14.08 -13.34
#